data_AF-A0A1I7MWI4-F1
#
_entry.id   AF-A0A1I7MWI4-F1
#
_cell.length_a   1.000
_cell.length_b   1.000
_cell.length_c   1.000
_cell.angle_alpha   90.00
_cell.angle_beta   90.00
_cell.angle_gamma   90.00
#
_symmetry.space_group_name_H-M   'P 1'
#
loop_
_entity.id
_entity.type
_entity.pdbx_description
1 polymer ?
#
loop_
_entity_poly.entity_id
_entity_poly.type
_entity_poly.pdbx_seq_one_letter_code
_entity_poly.pdbx_strand_id
1 'polypeptide(L)'
;MALTTAQLIAQLYIGYYNRAPEPEGLDYWVGRVEAGVSLSDIADSFAASPEAIAAYPWLAMSNPSAGSVGAFLEAVYQNLFNRSIDADGLAFYSNELLTGLRSPGEIIASIQANANTNTNNTDGQILANKVTVGLAWYEGAKAQSGFEFNDAAKASANTILDGVGATQASVDAALATIEDLFGAPASLDAALADLFDAREALSDALADLELDTNLDGTIDVEAGDAEVGDVTSYFNAATAAVGAELNNPGFASAGAATQQGLINDGLKAAQDVITKETAELRTAEAGVSSALLTAINAVESRAAAFEVANDAAIAADVTEDGEAARFEAVNDGALAVTGGNTLEFTPAGGSAVTLATLTNGVWVANTTLPTGLVGFDAYLAALQAETTTATAATQAETALDNAVLRVLQLESGNANLTTTDIAPDAITDAQVDGRTVVTIDLAATGGTVAAPNAQGVLDARQDLVDAQEALADLQDAIEVWEAAGDLNDQISDLVEAVTAAEEAITNSPANGGLGLNLISENDAFTSADDVYLFTQDSGTTFTVANFGQIGDDVIYVGSAYTLVELAATDTLSTKAYGSATVLEVFIQQVGANTVLSFETAAFDGSDTDGSFNGTVITLTGVNADDVSFANGYFSIA
;
A
#
# COMPACT_ATOMS: atom_id res chain seq x y z
N MET A 1 27.12 -23.70 -27.28
CA MET A 1 26.23 -24.86 -27.05
C MET A 1 25.84 -25.45 -28.39
N ALA A 2 25.54 -26.74 -28.47
CA ALA A 2 24.97 -27.33 -29.69
C ALA A 2 23.52 -26.82 -29.85
N LEU A 3 23.09 -26.56 -31.09
CA LEU A 3 21.71 -26.15 -31.36
C LEU A 3 20.75 -27.31 -31.08
N THR A 4 19.57 -26.99 -30.55
CA THR A 4 18.50 -27.98 -30.35
C THR A 4 17.86 -28.37 -31.67
N THR A 5 17.15 -29.51 -31.69
CA THR A 5 16.36 -29.94 -32.85
C THR A 5 15.35 -28.86 -33.28
N ALA A 6 14.63 -28.27 -32.33
CA ALA A 6 13.66 -27.20 -32.61
C ALA A 6 14.33 -25.98 -33.25
N GLN A 7 15.52 -25.59 -32.78
CA GLN A 7 16.28 -24.48 -33.37
C GLN A 7 16.71 -24.80 -34.82
N LEU A 8 17.17 -26.02 -35.09
CA LEU A 8 17.56 -26.44 -36.45
C LEU A 8 16.38 -26.46 -37.42
N ILE A 9 15.20 -26.92 -36.97
CA ILE A 9 13.98 -26.89 -37.78
C ILE A 9 13.47 -25.45 -37.98
N ALA A 10 13.50 -24.61 -36.95
CA ALA A 10 13.13 -23.20 -37.06
C ALA A 10 13.98 -22.47 -38.11
N GLN A 11 15.28 -22.79 -38.22
CA GLN A 11 16.12 -22.26 -39.28
C GLN A 11 15.61 -22.63 -40.68
N LEU A 12 15.11 -23.85 -40.90
CA LEU A 12 14.52 -24.26 -42.19
C LEU A 12 13.25 -23.46 -42.52
N TYR A 13 12.38 -23.24 -41.54
CA TYR A 13 11.21 -22.35 -41.70
C TYR A 13 11.61 -20.94 -42.09
N ILE A 14 12.62 -20.37 -41.42
CA ILE A 14 13.17 -19.05 -41.75
C ILE A 14 13.72 -19.07 -43.17
N GLY A 15 14.59 -20.03 -43.52
CA GLY A 15 15.26 -20.08 -44.83
C GLY A 15 14.31 -20.23 -46.01
N TYR A 16 13.33 -21.12 -45.93
CA TYR A 16 12.38 -21.34 -47.02
C TYR A 16 11.25 -20.30 -47.06
N TYR A 17 10.72 -19.91 -45.90
CA TYR A 17 9.43 -19.23 -45.83
C TYR A 17 9.49 -17.83 -45.21
N ASN A 18 10.64 -17.42 -44.65
CA ASN A 18 10.79 -16.17 -43.89
C ASN A 18 9.75 -16.02 -42.75
N ARG A 19 9.43 -17.10 -42.04
CA ARG A 19 8.47 -17.03 -40.93
C ARG A 19 8.85 -17.91 -39.74
N ALA A 20 8.29 -17.56 -38.60
CA ALA A 20 8.23 -18.44 -37.44
C ALA A 20 7.53 -19.77 -37.78
N PRO A 21 7.96 -20.90 -37.18
CA PRO A 21 7.31 -22.17 -37.36
C PRO A 21 5.92 -22.19 -36.69
N GLU A 22 4.95 -22.84 -37.32
CA GLU A 22 3.64 -23.08 -36.71
C GLU A 22 3.70 -24.20 -35.66
N PRO A 23 2.83 -24.17 -34.61
CA PRO A 23 2.86 -25.13 -33.52
C PRO A 23 2.87 -26.61 -33.95
N GLU A 24 1.82 -27.04 -34.65
CA GLU A 24 1.68 -28.44 -35.09
C GLU A 24 2.81 -28.88 -36.04
N GLY A 25 3.29 -27.96 -36.87
CA GLY A 25 4.35 -28.23 -37.84
C GLY A 25 5.70 -28.44 -37.18
N LEU A 26 6.09 -27.57 -36.25
CA LEU A 26 7.35 -27.73 -35.53
C LEU A 26 7.38 -29.05 -34.75
N ASP A 27 6.31 -29.34 -34.01
CA ASP A 27 6.19 -30.56 -33.20
C ASP A 27 6.31 -31.81 -34.06
N TYR A 28 5.63 -31.81 -35.22
CA TYR A 28 5.73 -32.90 -36.19
C TYR A 28 7.18 -33.12 -36.65
N TRP A 29 7.88 -32.06 -37.08
CA TRP A 29 9.25 -32.19 -37.61
C TRP A 29 10.28 -32.54 -36.55
N VAL A 30 10.15 -32.02 -35.32
CA VAL A 30 10.98 -32.44 -34.18
C VAL A 30 10.82 -33.94 -33.94
N GLY A 31 9.58 -34.45 -33.90
CA GLY A 31 9.32 -35.88 -33.76
C GLY A 31 9.89 -36.74 -34.91
N ARG A 32 10.02 -36.19 -36.12
CA ARG A 32 10.67 -36.89 -37.25
C ARG A 32 12.19 -37.00 -37.07
N VAL A 33 12.84 -35.97 -36.53
CA VAL A 33 14.28 -36.03 -36.23
C VAL A 33 14.54 -37.04 -35.11
N GLU A 34 13.71 -37.05 -34.08
CA GLU A 34 13.79 -38.03 -32.99
C GLU A 34 13.57 -39.47 -33.48
N ALA A 35 12.73 -39.65 -34.50
CA ALA A 35 12.55 -40.91 -35.21
C ALA A 35 13.69 -41.26 -36.20
N GLY A 36 14.76 -40.46 -36.25
CA GLY A 36 15.97 -40.73 -37.03
C GLY A 36 15.98 -40.20 -38.47
N VAL A 37 15.02 -39.35 -38.85
CA VAL A 37 15.05 -38.67 -40.16
C VAL A 37 16.14 -37.59 -40.14
N SER A 38 16.97 -37.53 -41.19
CA SER A 38 18.04 -36.52 -41.26
C SER A 38 17.50 -35.12 -41.52
N LEU A 39 18.20 -34.09 -41.03
CA LEU A 39 17.82 -32.70 -41.27
C LEU A 39 17.81 -32.34 -42.77
N SER A 40 18.70 -32.94 -43.56
CA SER A 40 18.73 -32.78 -45.03
C SER A 40 17.48 -33.36 -45.70
N ASP A 41 17.00 -34.53 -45.27
CA ASP A 41 15.77 -35.12 -45.81
C ASP A 41 14.53 -34.27 -45.45
N ILE A 42 14.52 -33.66 -44.26
CA ILE A 42 13.49 -32.72 -43.85
C ILE A 42 13.55 -31.44 -44.69
N ALA A 43 14.75 -30.88 -44.90
CA ALA A 43 14.93 -29.71 -45.75
C ALA A 43 14.45 -29.95 -47.20
N ASP A 44 14.72 -31.14 -47.76
CA ASP A 44 14.18 -31.51 -49.08
C ASP A 44 12.66 -31.71 -49.09
N SER A 45 12.09 -32.17 -47.96
CA SER A 45 10.63 -32.22 -47.79
C SER A 45 10.00 -30.82 -47.76
N PHE A 46 10.68 -29.83 -47.17
CA PHE A 46 10.27 -28.41 -47.24
C PHE A 46 10.31 -27.91 -48.67
N ALA A 47 11.38 -28.20 -49.43
CA ALA A 47 11.49 -27.80 -50.83
C ALA A 47 10.37 -28.37 -51.72
N ALA A 48 9.90 -29.59 -51.42
CA ALA A 48 8.80 -30.24 -52.12
C ALA A 48 7.40 -29.77 -51.66
N SER A 49 7.30 -28.94 -50.62
CA SER A 49 6.03 -28.47 -50.10
C SER A 49 5.30 -27.55 -51.10
N PRO A 50 3.94 -27.54 -51.09
CA PRO A 50 3.17 -26.58 -51.88
C PRO A 50 3.54 -25.12 -51.59
N GLU A 51 3.88 -24.81 -50.32
CA GLU A 51 4.30 -23.47 -49.89
C GLU A 51 5.64 -23.06 -50.54
N ALA A 52 6.64 -23.95 -50.52
CA ALA A 52 7.94 -23.66 -51.14
C ALA A 52 7.85 -23.57 -52.66
N ILE A 53 7.05 -24.43 -53.31
CA ILE A 53 6.85 -24.38 -54.77
C ILE A 53 6.10 -23.11 -55.17
N ALA A 54 5.16 -22.64 -54.35
CA ALA A 54 4.48 -21.36 -54.59
C ALA A 54 5.45 -20.18 -54.49
N ALA A 55 6.34 -20.17 -53.50
CA ALA A 55 7.37 -19.15 -53.34
C ALA A 55 8.46 -19.23 -54.42
N TYR A 56 8.84 -20.45 -54.80
CA TYR A 56 9.93 -20.74 -55.73
C TYR A 56 9.49 -21.77 -56.79
N PRO A 57 8.79 -21.33 -57.86
CA PRO A 57 8.20 -22.24 -58.85
C PRO A 57 9.19 -23.19 -59.55
N TRP A 58 10.47 -22.83 -59.56
CA TRP A 58 11.51 -23.66 -60.16
C TRP A 58 11.75 -24.98 -59.42
N LEU A 59 11.39 -25.07 -58.12
CA LEU A 59 11.54 -26.30 -57.34
C LEU A 59 10.74 -27.48 -57.91
N ALA A 60 9.68 -27.20 -58.70
CA ALA A 60 8.91 -28.21 -59.43
C ALA A 60 9.38 -28.45 -60.87
N MET A 61 10.43 -27.76 -61.34
CA MET A 61 10.89 -27.81 -62.73
C MET A 61 12.07 -28.78 -62.91
N SER A 62 12.02 -29.59 -63.97
CA SER A 62 13.12 -30.53 -64.30
C SER A 62 14.34 -29.88 -64.98
N ASN A 63 14.24 -28.61 -65.40
CA ASN A 63 15.33 -27.88 -66.06
C ASN A 63 15.28 -26.37 -65.72
N PRO A 64 15.68 -25.98 -64.51
CA PRO A 64 15.60 -24.59 -64.06
C PRO A 64 16.62 -23.70 -64.78
N SER A 65 16.27 -22.43 -65.00
CA SER A 65 17.22 -21.45 -65.53
C SER A 65 18.16 -20.96 -64.42
N ALA A 66 19.37 -20.54 -64.78
CA ALA A 66 20.30 -19.91 -63.84
C ALA A 66 19.68 -18.69 -63.13
N GLY A 67 18.80 -17.95 -63.80
CA GLY A 67 18.08 -16.82 -63.20
C GLY A 67 17.07 -17.25 -62.13
N SER A 68 16.39 -18.39 -62.31
CA SER A 68 15.44 -18.92 -61.34
C SER A 68 16.13 -19.47 -60.10
N VAL A 69 17.23 -20.19 -60.28
CA VAL A 69 18.08 -20.67 -59.18
C VAL A 69 18.69 -19.50 -58.41
N GLY A 70 19.18 -18.49 -59.13
CA GLY A 70 19.76 -17.30 -58.50
C GLY A 70 18.75 -16.50 -57.68
N ALA A 71 17.50 -16.34 -58.17
CA ALA A 71 16.45 -15.68 -57.41
C ALA A 71 16.09 -16.41 -56.11
N PHE A 72 16.13 -17.74 -56.10
CA PHE A 72 15.94 -18.54 -54.89
C PHE A 72 17.07 -18.38 -53.88
N LEU A 73 18.33 -18.47 -54.34
CA LEU A 73 19.48 -18.27 -53.45
C LEU A 73 19.52 -16.87 -52.86
N GLU A 74 19.14 -15.85 -53.64
CA GLU A 74 18.98 -14.49 -53.16
C GLU A 74 17.91 -14.41 -52.06
N ALA A 75 16.73 -15.00 -52.26
CA ALA A 75 15.68 -15.03 -51.25
C ALA A 75 16.11 -15.75 -49.96
N VAL A 76 16.79 -16.91 -50.08
CA VAL A 76 17.33 -17.64 -48.92
C VAL A 76 18.29 -16.76 -48.11
N TYR A 77 19.18 -16.03 -48.77
CA TYR A 77 20.12 -15.13 -48.09
C TYR A 77 19.42 -13.94 -47.44
N GLN A 78 18.39 -13.37 -48.08
CA GLN A 78 17.58 -12.33 -47.46
C GLN A 78 16.85 -12.84 -46.22
N ASN A 79 16.20 -14.01 -46.32
CA ASN A 79 15.43 -14.59 -45.22
C ASN A 79 16.33 -14.92 -44.02
N LEU A 80 17.51 -15.50 -44.25
CA LEU A 80 18.41 -15.91 -43.19
C LEU A 80 19.23 -14.75 -42.60
N PHE A 81 19.68 -13.80 -43.44
CA PHE A 81 20.76 -12.87 -43.09
C PHE A 81 20.47 -11.39 -43.41
N ASN A 82 19.29 -11.04 -43.92
CA ASN A 82 18.91 -9.67 -44.32
C ASN A 82 19.89 -9.02 -45.31
N ARG A 83 20.51 -9.83 -46.18
CA ARG A 83 21.44 -9.34 -47.20
C ARG A 83 21.40 -10.18 -48.47
N SER A 84 21.92 -9.62 -49.55
CA SER A 84 22.12 -10.33 -50.81
C SER A 84 23.24 -11.36 -50.72
N ILE A 85 23.14 -12.41 -51.53
CA ILE A 85 24.23 -13.35 -51.74
C ILE A 85 25.34 -12.67 -52.57
N ASP A 86 26.60 -12.89 -52.24
CA ASP A 86 27.72 -12.35 -53.01
C ASP A 86 27.89 -13.10 -54.34
N ALA A 87 28.60 -12.50 -55.29
CA ALA A 87 28.75 -13.04 -56.64
C ALA A 87 29.45 -14.41 -56.67
N ASP A 88 30.40 -14.67 -55.77
CA ASP A 88 31.16 -15.91 -55.73
C ASP A 88 30.32 -17.03 -55.11
N GLY A 89 29.64 -16.75 -53.99
CA GLY A 89 28.68 -17.67 -53.37
C GLY A 89 27.52 -18.02 -54.31
N LEU A 90 26.97 -17.01 -55.01
CA LEU A 90 25.91 -17.21 -56.01
C LEU A 90 26.38 -18.12 -57.14
N ALA A 91 27.57 -17.88 -57.69
CA ALA A 91 28.13 -18.72 -58.74
C ALA A 91 28.37 -20.16 -58.25
N PHE A 92 28.89 -20.33 -57.03
CA PHE A 92 29.17 -21.63 -56.44
C PHE A 92 27.90 -22.47 -56.24
N TYR A 93 26.94 -21.96 -55.46
CA TYR A 93 25.71 -22.72 -55.16
C TYR A 93 24.82 -22.89 -56.40
N SER A 94 24.79 -21.92 -57.32
CA SER A 94 24.04 -22.07 -58.58
C SER A 94 24.59 -23.21 -59.43
N ASN A 95 25.92 -23.36 -59.50
CA ASN A 95 26.52 -24.47 -60.25
C ASN A 95 26.17 -25.83 -59.64
N GLU A 96 26.17 -25.96 -58.31
CA GLU A 96 25.81 -27.22 -57.65
C GLU A 96 24.34 -27.60 -57.84
N LEU A 97 23.44 -26.61 -57.80
CA LEU A 97 22.01 -26.83 -58.05
C LEU A 97 21.73 -27.16 -59.52
N LEU A 98 22.34 -26.43 -60.47
CA LEU A 98 22.12 -26.65 -61.91
C LEU A 98 22.72 -27.97 -62.41
N THR A 99 23.80 -28.44 -61.78
CA THR A 99 24.42 -29.74 -62.12
C THR A 99 23.78 -30.90 -61.37
N GLY A 100 22.88 -30.63 -60.42
CA GLY A 100 22.27 -31.63 -59.56
C GLY A 100 23.25 -32.29 -58.59
N LEU A 101 24.38 -31.63 -58.31
CA LEU A 101 25.40 -32.14 -57.39
C LEU A 101 24.90 -32.15 -55.94
N ARG A 102 24.05 -31.18 -55.59
CA ARG A 102 23.36 -31.11 -54.30
C ARG A 102 21.91 -30.71 -54.49
N SER A 103 21.03 -31.17 -53.61
CA SER A 103 19.63 -30.76 -53.57
C SER A 103 19.47 -29.35 -52.97
N PRO A 104 18.32 -28.67 -53.18
CA PRO A 104 18.01 -27.41 -52.51
C PRO A 104 18.10 -27.51 -50.98
N GLY A 105 17.64 -28.62 -50.39
CA GLY A 105 17.70 -28.85 -48.95
C GLY A 105 19.12 -28.98 -48.43
N GLU A 106 19.99 -29.72 -49.14
CA GLU A 106 21.41 -29.84 -48.81
C GLU A 106 22.14 -28.49 -48.88
N ILE A 107 21.78 -27.63 -49.83
CA ILE A 107 22.37 -26.29 -49.98
C ILE A 107 21.97 -25.38 -48.82
N ILE A 108 20.68 -25.31 -48.47
CA ILE A 108 20.19 -24.49 -47.35
C ILE A 108 20.77 -24.97 -46.02
N ALA A 109 20.73 -26.28 -45.76
CA ALA A 109 21.31 -26.85 -44.55
C ALA A 109 22.82 -26.56 -44.46
N SER A 110 23.53 -26.58 -45.59
CA SER A 110 24.96 -26.21 -45.66
C SER A 110 25.21 -24.73 -45.39
N ILE A 111 24.35 -23.83 -45.87
CA ILE A 111 24.44 -22.38 -45.63
C ILE A 111 24.20 -22.09 -44.14
N GLN A 112 23.15 -22.68 -43.56
CA GLN A 112 22.81 -22.56 -42.15
C GLN A 112 23.91 -23.13 -41.25
N ALA A 113 24.41 -24.33 -41.55
CA ALA A 113 25.51 -24.93 -40.82
C ALA A 113 26.76 -24.03 -40.83
N ASN A 114 27.07 -23.40 -41.97
CA ASN A 114 28.18 -22.45 -42.05
C ASN A 114 27.97 -21.24 -41.11
N ALA A 115 26.81 -20.60 -41.18
CA ALA A 115 26.46 -19.47 -40.30
C ALA A 115 26.50 -19.85 -38.81
N ASN A 116 25.97 -21.02 -38.45
CA ASN A 116 25.95 -21.55 -37.08
C ASN A 116 27.36 -21.82 -36.53
N THR A 117 28.33 -22.13 -37.39
CA THR A 117 29.74 -22.32 -36.97
C THR A 117 30.51 -21.01 -36.82
N ASN A 118 29.96 -19.88 -37.27
CA ASN A 118 30.60 -18.57 -37.26
C ASN A 118 29.75 -17.52 -36.52
N THR A 119 29.38 -17.83 -35.27
CA THR A 119 28.51 -16.99 -34.42
C THR A 119 29.05 -15.59 -34.10
N ASN A 120 30.32 -15.32 -34.39
CA ASN A 120 30.96 -14.00 -34.22
C ASN A 120 30.85 -13.11 -35.46
N ASN A 121 30.19 -13.57 -36.52
CA ASN A 121 29.86 -12.75 -37.68
C ASN A 121 28.40 -12.29 -37.63
N THR A 122 28.09 -11.23 -38.38
CA THR A 122 26.75 -10.63 -38.42
C THR A 122 25.67 -11.62 -38.88
N ASP A 123 25.98 -12.53 -39.80
CA ASP A 123 25.03 -13.51 -40.35
C ASP A 123 24.58 -14.54 -39.29
N GLY A 124 25.53 -15.08 -38.52
CA GLY A 124 25.27 -16.02 -37.44
C GLY A 124 24.46 -15.38 -36.31
N GLN A 125 24.71 -14.11 -36.02
CA GLN A 125 23.92 -13.35 -35.03
C GLN A 125 22.49 -13.08 -35.50
N ILE A 126 22.31 -12.66 -36.76
CA ILE A 126 20.97 -12.45 -37.34
C ILE A 126 20.19 -13.76 -37.32
N LEU A 127 20.80 -14.87 -37.77
CA LEU A 127 20.15 -16.18 -37.79
C LEU A 127 19.77 -16.64 -36.37
N ALA A 128 20.66 -16.48 -35.40
CA ALA A 128 20.37 -16.83 -34.00
C ALA A 128 19.20 -15.99 -33.45
N ASN A 129 19.21 -14.67 -33.69
CA ASN A 129 18.15 -13.76 -33.24
C ASN A 129 16.80 -14.10 -33.88
N LYS A 130 16.78 -14.39 -35.19
CA LYS A 130 15.55 -14.82 -35.89
C LYS A 130 15.01 -16.14 -35.35
N VAL A 131 15.88 -17.07 -34.97
CA VAL A 131 15.48 -18.32 -34.31
C VAL A 131 14.88 -18.06 -32.94
N THR A 132 15.49 -17.19 -32.11
CA THR A 132 14.94 -16.81 -30.80
C THR A 132 13.54 -16.22 -30.93
N VAL A 133 13.36 -15.23 -31.81
CA VAL A 133 12.06 -14.60 -32.04
C VAL A 133 11.05 -15.57 -32.64
N GLY A 134 11.46 -16.41 -33.59
CA GLY A 134 10.59 -17.40 -34.21
C GLY A 134 10.08 -18.45 -33.23
N LEU A 135 10.92 -18.89 -32.30
CA LEU A 135 10.50 -19.83 -31.25
C LEU A 135 9.62 -19.15 -30.19
N ALA A 136 9.89 -17.89 -29.83
CA ALA A 136 9.01 -17.13 -28.94
C ALA A 136 7.60 -16.95 -29.52
N TRP A 137 7.50 -16.68 -30.84
CA TRP A 137 6.21 -16.62 -31.53
C TRP A 137 5.51 -17.99 -31.51
N TYR A 138 6.24 -19.09 -31.73
CA TYR A 138 5.71 -20.45 -31.64
C TYR A 138 5.12 -20.73 -30.24
N GLU A 139 5.83 -20.38 -29.16
CA GLU A 139 5.35 -20.61 -27.79
C GLU A 139 4.10 -19.77 -27.49
N GLY A 140 4.10 -18.48 -27.87
CA GLY A 140 2.93 -17.61 -27.71
C GLY A 140 1.70 -18.13 -28.47
N ALA A 141 1.89 -18.60 -29.71
CA ALA A 141 0.84 -19.20 -30.52
C ALA A 141 0.33 -20.53 -29.94
N LYS A 142 1.24 -21.38 -29.46
CA LYS A 142 0.91 -22.68 -28.85
C LYS A 142 0.11 -22.53 -27.54
N ALA A 143 0.34 -21.44 -26.80
CA ALA A 143 -0.39 -21.13 -25.58
C ALA A 143 -1.86 -20.71 -25.84
N GLN A 144 -2.24 -20.34 -27.07
CA GLN A 144 -3.60 -19.91 -27.37
C GLN A 144 -4.56 -21.09 -27.56
N SER A 145 -5.63 -21.12 -26.77
CA SER A 145 -6.70 -22.12 -26.92
C SER A 145 -7.40 -22.00 -28.27
N GLY A 146 -7.51 -23.12 -28.99
CA GLY A 146 -8.13 -23.15 -30.32
C GLY A 146 -7.35 -22.42 -31.41
N PHE A 147 -6.04 -22.24 -31.23
CA PHE A 147 -5.17 -21.62 -32.23
C PHE A 147 -5.29 -22.33 -33.59
N GLU A 148 -5.62 -21.56 -34.63
CA GLU A 148 -5.61 -22.03 -36.01
C GLU A 148 -4.56 -21.25 -36.81
N PHE A 149 -3.67 -21.97 -37.52
CA PHE A 149 -2.68 -21.35 -38.40
C PHE A 149 -3.30 -20.87 -39.73
N ASN A 150 -4.15 -19.85 -39.64
CA ASN A 150 -4.85 -19.22 -40.76
C ASN A 150 -3.98 -18.14 -41.47
N ASP A 151 -4.53 -17.47 -42.49
CA ASP A 151 -3.81 -16.45 -43.26
C ASP A 151 -3.27 -15.28 -42.41
N ALA A 152 -3.98 -14.89 -41.34
CA ALA A 152 -3.56 -13.82 -40.45
C ALA A 152 -2.40 -14.26 -39.53
N ALA A 153 -2.50 -15.46 -38.95
CA ALA A 153 -1.42 -16.06 -38.16
C ALA A 153 -0.17 -16.30 -39.01
N LYS A 154 -0.34 -16.73 -40.26
CA LYS A 154 0.76 -16.88 -41.21
C LYS A 154 1.42 -15.55 -41.54
N ALA A 155 0.64 -14.48 -41.70
CA ALA A 155 1.16 -13.14 -41.92
C ALA A 155 1.93 -12.61 -40.71
N SER A 156 1.43 -12.79 -39.48
CA SER A 156 2.14 -12.36 -38.28
C SER A 156 3.43 -13.16 -38.05
N ALA A 157 3.42 -14.47 -38.29
CA ALA A 157 4.61 -15.32 -38.25
C ALA A 157 5.71 -14.86 -39.24
N ASN A 158 5.34 -14.25 -40.37
CA ASN A 158 6.29 -13.68 -41.34
C ASN A 158 6.81 -12.33 -40.85
N THR A 159 5.90 -11.39 -40.60
CA THR A 159 6.21 -10.00 -40.24
C THR A 159 7.06 -9.91 -38.97
N ILE A 160 6.88 -10.82 -38.01
CA ILE A 160 7.64 -10.79 -36.76
C ILE A 160 9.16 -10.94 -36.95
N LEU A 161 9.59 -11.52 -38.08
CA LEU A 161 11.01 -11.74 -38.40
C LEU A 161 11.63 -10.64 -39.29
N ASP A 162 10.82 -9.80 -39.95
CA ASP A 162 11.30 -8.82 -40.94
C ASP A 162 12.19 -7.74 -40.32
N GLY A 163 11.92 -7.36 -39.07
CA GLY A 163 12.69 -6.35 -38.32
C GLY A 163 13.89 -6.92 -37.54
N VAL A 164 14.04 -8.24 -37.49
CA VAL A 164 15.03 -8.90 -36.61
C VAL A 164 16.41 -8.87 -37.27
N GLY A 165 17.32 -8.08 -36.69
CA GLY A 165 18.70 -7.91 -37.13
C GLY A 165 19.73 -8.43 -36.13
N ALA A 166 20.98 -7.98 -36.26
CA ALA A 166 22.10 -8.45 -35.42
C ALA A 166 22.10 -7.87 -33.99
N THR A 167 21.19 -6.96 -33.68
CA THR A 167 21.18 -6.21 -32.40
C THR A 167 20.19 -6.81 -31.41
N GLN A 168 20.50 -6.75 -30.11
CA GLN A 168 19.55 -7.14 -29.06
C GLN A 168 18.26 -6.32 -29.12
N ALA A 169 18.35 -5.01 -29.36
CA ALA A 169 17.17 -4.13 -29.46
C ALA A 169 16.14 -4.56 -30.53
N SER A 170 16.57 -5.22 -31.62
CA SER A 170 15.65 -5.75 -32.62
C SER A 170 14.95 -7.03 -32.17
N VAL A 171 15.58 -7.79 -31.27
CA VAL A 171 14.94 -8.95 -30.62
C VAL A 171 13.91 -8.44 -29.61
N ASP A 172 14.28 -7.50 -28.75
CA ASP A 172 13.39 -6.96 -27.72
C ASP A 172 12.12 -6.33 -28.33
N ALA A 173 12.25 -5.57 -29.41
CA ALA A 173 11.10 -5.01 -30.13
C ALA A 173 10.16 -6.08 -30.72
N ALA A 174 10.72 -7.19 -31.20
CA ALA A 174 9.92 -8.30 -31.72
C ALA A 174 9.25 -9.08 -30.57
N LEU A 175 9.93 -9.27 -29.44
CA LEU A 175 9.35 -9.93 -28.27
C LEU A 175 8.17 -9.13 -27.69
N ALA A 176 8.28 -7.80 -27.58
CA ALA A 176 7.16 -6.94 -27.18
C ALA A 176 5.97 -7.04 -28.14
N THR A 177 6.22 -7.16 -29.44
CA THR A 177 5.14 -7.37 -30.43
C THR A 177 4.48 -8.75 -30.28
N ILE A 178 5.24 -9.79 -29.90
CA ILE A 178 4.71 -11.13 -29.61
C ILE A 178 3.82 -11.09 -28.36
N GLU A 179 4.26 -10.38 -27.33
CA GLU A 179 3.50 -10.16 -26.10
C GLU A 179 2.17 -9.43 -26.39
N ASP A 180 2.18 -8.37 -27.20
CA ASP A 180 0.95 -7.70 -27.65
C ASP A 180 0.02 -8.63 -28.46
N LEU A 181 0.58 -9.59 -29.21
CA LEU A 181 -0.18 -10.49 -30.08
C LEU A 181 -0.85 -11.64 -29.34
N PHE A 182 -0.23 -12.14 -28.26
CA PHE A 182 -0.64 -13.38 -27.59
C PHE A 182 -0.83 -13.24 -26.07
N GLY A 183 -0.47 -12.10 -25.48
CA GLY A 183 -0.17 -11.99 -24.06
C GLY A 183 1.22 -12.56 -23.75
N ALA A 184 1.78 -12.21 -22.59
CA ALA A 184 2.92 -12.95 -22.06
C ALA A 184 2.48 -14.41 -21.84
N PRO A 185 3.28 -15.43 -22.22
CA PRO A 185 3.03 -16.77 -21.71
C PRO A 185 3.07 -16.66 -20.19
N ALA A 186 2.01 -17.07 -19.50
CA ALA A 186 2.04 -17.19 -18.06
C ALA A 186 3.27 -18.04 -17.73
N SER A 187 4.26 -17.43 -17.10
CA SER A 187 5.37 -18.14 -16.50
C SER A 187 5.12 -18.15 -15.01
N LEU A 188 5.47 -19.26 -14.36
CA LEU A 188 5.32 -19.38 -12.92
C LEU A 188 6.00 -18.23 -12.19
N ASP A 189 7.17 -17.78 -12.68
CA ASP A 189 7.89 -16.60 -12.19
C ASP A 189 7.04 -15.32 -12.21
N ALA A 190 6.42 -15.01 -13.34
CA ALA A 190 5.63 -13.79 -13.47
C ALA A 190 4.34 -13.84 -12.62
N ALA A 191 3.63 -14.97 -12.64
CA ALA A 191 2.39 -15.13 -11.89
C ALA A 191 2.62 -15.08 -10.37
N LEU A 192 3.75 -15.61 -9.89
CA LEU A 192 4.13 -15.52 -8.48
C LEU A 192 4.59 -14.12 -8.09
N ALA A 193 5.28 -13.40 -8.99
CA ALA A 193 5.64 -12.00 -8.75
C ALA A 193 4.38 -11.12 -8.61
N ASP A 194 3.43 -11.27 -9.54
CA ASP A 194 2.15 -10.53 -9.48
C ASP A 194 1.36 -10.84 -8.19
N LEU A 195 1.37 -12.09 -7.74
CA LEU A 195 0.70 -12.49 -6.49
C LEU A 195 1.38 -11.89 -5.25
N PHE A 196 2.72 -11.85 -5.23
CA PHE A 196 3.46 -11.21 -4.13
C PHE A 196 3.19 -9.70 -4.10
N ASP A 197 3.32 -9.02 -5.24
CA ASP A 197 3.10 -7.58 -5.35
C ASP A 197 1.66 -7.21 -4.94
N ALA A 198 0.66 -8.00 -5.36
CA ALA A 198 -0.73 -7.78 -4.97
C ALA A 198 -0.98 -7.97 -3.47
N ARG A 199 -0.37 -8.99 -2.86
CA ARG A 199 -0.47 -9.24 -1.41
C ARG A 199 0.25 -8.20 -0.58
N GLU A 200 1.43 -7.76 -1.01
CA GLU A 200 2.18 -6.67 -0.37
C GLU A 200 1.38 -5.37 -0.44
N ALA A 201 0.85 -5.02 -1.61
CA ALA A 201 0.01 -3.83 -1.76
C ALA A 201 -1.26 -3.88 -0.90
N LEU A 202 -1.90 -5.05 -0.76
CA LEU A 202 -3.03 -5.24 0.14
C LEU A 202 -2.62 -5.07 1.61
N SER A 203 -1.49 -5.66 2.01
CA SER A 203 -0.95 -5.53 3.36
C SER A 203 -0.61 -4.08 3.71
N ASP A 204 0.05 -3.35 2.80
CA ASP A 204 0.41 -1.95 2.99
C ASP A 204 -0.84 -1.06 3.11
N ALA A 205 -1.85 -1.29 2.26
CA ALA A 205 -3.10 -0.54 2.31
C ALA A 205 -3.89 -0.79 3.61
N LEU A 206 -3.80 -1.99 4.18
CA LEU A 206 -4.41 -2.30 5.49
C LEU A 206 -3.66 -1.61 6.63
N ALA A 207 -2.32 -1.52 6.56
CA ALA A 207 -1.52 -0.85 7.58
C ALA A 207 -1.78 0.68 7.65
N ASP A 208 -2.13 1.32 6.52
CA ASP A 208 -2.45 2.76 6.48
C ASP A 208 -3.70 3.12 7.32
N LEU A 209 -4.60 2.17 7.60
CA LEU A 209 -5.77 2.38 8.46
C LEU A 209 -5.39 2.73 9.91
N GLU A 210 -4.21 2.33 10.37
CA GLU A 210 -3.76 2.53 11.77
C GLU A 210 -3.34 3.96 12.09
N LEU A 211 -3.25 4.85 11.10
CA LEU A 211 -2.79 6.22 11.30
C LEU A 211 -3.91 7.24 11.63
N ASP A 212 -5.19 6.86 11.59
CA ASP A 212 -6.34 7.78 11.72
C ASP A 212 -7.30 7.44 12.88
N THR A 213 -6.76 7.09 14.05
CA THR A 213 -7.57 6.81 15.26
C THR A 213 -8.14 8.05 15.96
N ASN A 214 -8.37 9.16 15.24
CA ASN A 214 -8.99 10.37 15.79
C ASN A 214 -10.52 10.46 15.59
N LEU A 215 -11.20 9.34 15.30
CA LEU A 215 -12.65 9.25 15.43
C LEU A 215 -13.01 8.61 16.80
N ASP A 216 -13.26 9.46 17.79
CA ASP A 216 -14.06 9.18 19.00
C ASP A 216 -13.54 8.18 20.06
N GLY A 217 -12.47 7.42 19.82
CA GLY A 217 -11.84 6.60 20.86
C GLY A 217 -12.52 5.26 21.13
N THR A 218 -13.20 4.68 20.14
CA THR A 218 -13.81 3.34 20.26
C THR A 218 -13.36 2.30 19.24
N ILE A 219 -12.23 2.50 18.53
CA ILE A 219 -11.60 1.44 17.74
C ILE A 219 -10.11 1.38 18.09
N ASP A 220 -9.77 0.44 18.97
CA ASP A 220 -8.39 0.07 19.33
C ASP A 220 -7.98 -1.07 18.40
N VAL A 221 -7.47 -0.73 17.21
CA VAL A 221 -6.73 -1.68 16.37
C VAL A 221 -5.27 -1.58 16.82
N GLU A 222 -4.74 -2.65 17.42
CA GLU A 222 -3.33 -2.71 17.78
C GLU A 222 -2.49 -2.56 16.50
N ALA A 223 -1.45 -1.72 16.55
CA ALA A 223 -0.59 -1.47 15.40
C ALA A 223 0.06 -2.77 14.87
N GLY A 224 -0.30 -3.17 13.65
CA GLY A 224 0.23 -4.27 12.87
C GLY A 224 -0.72 -5.41 12.49
N ASP A 225 -2.05 -5.33 12.70
CA ASP A 225 -2.98 -6.47 12.45
C ASP A 225 -4.34 -6.09 11.82
N ALA A 226 -4.42 -4.97 11.09
CA ALA A 226 -5.67 -4.59 10.41
C ALA A 226 -6.12 -5.63 9.37
N GLU A 227 -7.36 -6.10 9.46
CA GLU A 227 -7.95 -7.03 8.49
C GLU A 227 -8.97 -6.34 7.55
N VAL A 228 -9.27 -6.96 6.40
CA VAL A 228 -10.31 -6.50 5.45
C VAL A 228 -11.67 -6.29 6.15
N GLY A 229 -11.97 -7.06 7.19
CA GLY A 229 -13.19 -6.93 8.00
C GLY A 229 -13.26 -5.62 8.80
N ASP A 230 -12.11 -5.08 9.19
CA ASP A 230 -12.02 -3.83 9.97
C ASP A 230 -12.30 -2.62 9.08
N VAL A 231 -11.76 -2.60 7.86
CA VAL A 231 -12.03 -1.55 6.86
C VAL A 231 -13.53 -1.45 6.57
N THR A 232 -14.18 -2.60 6.37
CA THR A 232 -15.63 -2.65 6.16
C THR A 232 -16.40 -2.09 7.37
N SER A 233 -15.94 -2.41 8.58
CA SER A 233 -16.56 -1.92 9.82
C SER A 233 -16.39 -0.42 9.99
N TYR A 234 -15.21 0.12 9.66
CA TYR A 234 -14.92 1.54 9.65
C TYR A 234 -15.80 2.31 8.67
N PHE A 235 -15.91 1.83 7.42
CA PHE A 235 -16.78 2.42 6.42
C PHE A 235 -18.27 2.42 6.85
N ASN A 236 -18.73 1.34 7.49
CA ASN A 236 -20.09 1.26 8.02
C ASN A 236 -20.33 2.26 9.16
N ALA A 237 -19.34 2.48 10.04
CA ALA A 237 -19.42 3.46 11.12
C ALA A 237 -19.48 4.89 10.57
N ALA A 238 -18.60 5.24 9.62
CA ALA A 238 -18.62 6.55 8.95
C ALA A 238 -19.95 6.79 8.22
N THR A 239 -20.47 5.76 7.54
CA THR A 239 -21.80 5.80 6.90
C THR A 239 -22.91 6.08 7.91
N ALA A 240 -22.84 5.48 9.10
CA ALA A 240 -23.82 5.72 10.16
C ALA A 240 -23.74 7.14 10.73
N ALA A 241 -22.52 7.69 10.87
CA ALA A 241 -22.30 9.06 11.33
C ALA A 241 -22.96 10.10 10.42
N VAL A 242 -22.74 10.01 9.10
CA VAL A 242 -23.42 10.88 8.12
C VAL A 242 -24.94 10.71 8.21
N GLY A 243 -25.43 9.48 8.36
CA GLY A 243 -26.86 9.22 8.55
C GLY A 243 -27.44 9.88 9.80
N ALA A 244 -26.67 9.97 10.89
CA ALA A 244 -27.06 10.64 12.13
C ALA A 244 -27.13 12.17 11.93
N GLU A 245 -26.11 12.78 11.34
CA GLU A 245 -26.08 14.23 11.05
C GLU A 245 -27.23 14.65 10.13
N LEU A 246 -27.51 13.84 9.11
CA LEU A 246 -28.65 14.04 8.22
C LEU A 246 -30.02 13.77 8.87
N ASN A 247 -30.05 13.24 10.09
CA ASN A 247 -31.25 12.71 10.75
C ASN A 247 -32.02 11.73 9.84
N ASN A 248 -31.29 10.91 9.09
CA ASN A 248 -31.86 10.02 8.07
C ASN A 248 -31.40 8.57 8.27
N PRO A 249 -32.18 7.74 8.98
CA PRO A 249 -31.83 6.34 9.24
C PRO A 249 -31.84 5.47 7.96
N GLY A 250 -32.39 5.97 6.85
CA GLY A 250 -32.36 5.28 5.56
C GLY A 250 -31.05 5.44 4.79
N PHE A 251 -30.15 6.35 5.22
CA PHE A 251 -28.91 6.69 4.53
C PHE A 251 -28.00 5.47 4.31
N ALA A 252 -27.75 4.68 5.36
CA ALA A 252 -26.89 3.51 5.28
C ALA A 252 -27.40 2.41 4.32
N SER A 253 -28.73 2.33 4.14
CA SER A 253 -29.35 1.33 3.25
C SER A 253 -29.54 1.81 1.81
N ALA A 254 -29.24 3.08 1.53
CA ALA A 254 -29.43 3.68 0.22
C ALA A 254 -28.27 3.34 -0.72
N GLY A 255 -28.52 3.25 -2.02
CA GLY A 255 -27.44 3.14 -3.00
C GLY A 255 -26.67 4.45 -3.16
N ALA A 256 -25.43 4.38 -3.65
CA ALA A 256 -24.50 5.51 -3.75
C ALA A 256 -25.10 6.79 -4.35
N ALA A 257 -25.82 6.69 -5.48
CA ALA A 257 -26.46 7.85 -6.11
C ALA A 257 -27.53 8.51 -5.21
N THR A 258 -28.24 7.72 -4.41
CA THR A 258 -29.23 8.22 -3.46
C THR A 258 -28.53 8.84 -2.24
N GLN A 259 -27.47 8.22 -1.72
CA GLN A 259 -26.67 8.77 -0.63
C GLN A 259 -26.12 10.16 -0.99
N GLN A 260 -25.54 10.32 -2.18
CA GLN A 260 -25.07 11.62 -2.66
C GLN A 260 -26.21 12.66 -2.75
N GLY A 261 -27.40 12.23 -3.20
CA GLY A 261 -28.58 13.09 -3.23
C GLY A 261 -28.98 13.58 -1.84
N LEU A 262 -28.96 12.68 -0.85
CA LEU A 262 -29.28 12.99 0.55
C LEU A 262 -28.25 13.94 1.17
N ILE A 263 -26.95 13.75 0.89
CA ILE A 263 -25.88 14.65 1.32
C ILE A 263 -26.12 16.07 0.76
N ASN A 264 -26.37 16.17 -0.55
CA ASN A 264 -26.60 17.46 -1.20
C ASN A 264 -27.84 18.18 -0.62
N ASP A 265 -28.91 17.44 -0.37
CA ASP A 265 -30.13 17.97 0.24
C ASP A 265 -29.88 18.41 1.70
N GLY A 266 -29.09 17.64 2.46
CA GLY A 266 -28.71 17.94 3.84
C GLY A 266 -27.84 19.19 3.96
N LEU A 267 -26.76 19.27 3.19
CA LEU A 267 -25.90 20.46 3.12
C LEU A 267 -26.70 21.71 2.75
N LYS A 268 -27.62 21.57 1.78
CA LYS A 268 -28.51 22.67 1.41
C LYS A 268 -29.45 23.06 2.55
N ALA A 269 -30.04 22.09 3.24
CA ALA A 269 -30.93 22.34 4.37
C ALA A 269 -30.19 23.08 5.50
N ALA A 270 -28.99 22.65 5.85
CA ALA A 270 -28.15 23.31 6.86
C ALA A 270 -27.80 24.76 6.46
N GLN A 271 -27.44 25.00 5.19
CA GLN A 271 -27.20 26.36 4.68
C GLN A 271 -28.46 27.25 4.69
N ASP A 272 -29.63 26.68 4.40
CA ASP A 272 -30.91 27.38 4.46
C ASP A 272 -31.24 27.77 5.92
N VAL A 273 -30.90 26.92 6.92
CA VAL A 273 -31.00 27.25 8.36
C VAL A 273 -30.07 28.41 8.73
N ILE A 274 -28.79 28.36 8.35
CA ILE A 274 -27.85 29.49 8.60
C ILE A 274 -28.38 30.80 7.98
N THR A 275 -28.96 30.73 6.78
CA THR A 275 -29.56 31.90 6.12
C THR A 275 -30.74 32.45 6.92
N LYS A 276 -31.58 31.55 7.46
CA LYS A 276 -32.70 31.91 8.36
C LYS A 276 -32.16 32.57 9.63
N GLU A 277 -31.26 31.93 10.36
CA GLU A 277 -30.76 32.45 11.64
C GLU A 277 -29.99 33.76 11.45
N THR A 278 -29.26 33.93 10.34
CA THR A 278 -28.64 35.23 9.98
C THR A 278 -29.69 36.35 9.83
N ALA A 279 -30.87 36.03 9.28
CA ALA A 279 -31.94 37.01 9.12
C ALA A 279 -32.66 37.30 10.46
N GLU A 280 -32.81 36.29 11.32
CA GLU A 280 -33.37 36.42 12.66
C GLU A 280 -32.45 37.26 13.55
N LEU A 281 -31.15 36.99 13.56
CA LEU A 281 -30.13 37.81 14.22
C LEU A 281 -30.18 39.27 13.77
N ARG A 282 -30.18 39.53 12.45
CA ARG A 282 -30.30 40.90 11.93
C ARG A 282 -31.57 41.60 12.43
N THR A 283 -32.67 40.86 12.56
CA THR A 283 -33.94 41.39 13.07
C THR A 283 -33.86 41.71 14.56
N ALA A 284 -33.28 40.81 15.36
CA ALA A 284 -33.06 41.01 16.79
C ALA A 284 -32.16 42.23 17.06
N GLU A 285 -31.02 42.35 16.36
CA GLU A 285 -30.11 43.48 16.48
C GLU A 285 -30.76 44.82 16.07
N ALA A 286 -31.60 44.81 15.04
CA ALA A 286 -32.36 46.00 14.63
C ALA A 286 -33.46 46.38 15.64
N GLY A 287 -33.88 45.46 16.49
CA GLY A 287 -34.87 45.67 17.54
C GLY A 287 -34.33 46.41 18.77
N VAL A 288 -33.00 46.48 18.94
CA VAL A 288 -32.35 47.11 20.09
C VAL A 288 -31.66 48.43 19.73
N SER A 289 -31.39 49.26 20.75
CA SER A 289 -30.64 50.52 20.54
C SER A 289 -29.14 50.25 20.32
N SER A 290 -28.45 51.15 19.61
CA SER A 290 -26.99 51.02 19.40
C SER A 290 -26.18 51.00 20.70
N ALA A 291 -26.64 51.72 21.72
CA ALA A 291 -26.02 51.70 23.04
C ALA A 291 -26.20 50.35 23.75
N LEU A 292 -27.38 49.73 23.62
CA LEU A 292 -27.67 48.40 24.17
C LEU A 292 -26.86 47.34 23.43
N LEU A 293 -26.82 47.38 22.09
CA LEU A 293 -26.00 46.47 21.28
C LEU A 293 -24.51 46.54 21.64
N THR A 294 -23.99 47.74 21.89
CA THR A 294 -22.60 47.92 22.37
C THR A 294 -22.38 47.26 23.73
N ALA A 295 -23.37 47.32 24.62
CA ALA A 295 -23.29 46.68 25.94
C ALA A 295 -23.39 45.14 25.84
N ILE A 296 -24.24 44.62 24.93
CA ILE A 296 -24.34 43.18 24.65
C ILE A 296 -23.00 42.64 24.13
N ASN A 297 -22.39 43.30 23.15
CA ASN A 297 -21.06 42.93 22.65
C ASN A 297 -19.98 42.97 23.75
N ALA A 298 -20.14 43.87 24.73
CA ALA A 298 -19.24 43.91 25.88
C ALA A 298 -19.46 42.71 26.81
N VAL A 299 -20.69 42.23 27.00
CA VAL A 299 -20.97 41.02 27.80
C VAL A 299 -20.24 39.83 27.19
N GLU A 300 -20.44 39.53 25.90
CA GLU A 300 -19.79 38.40 25.22
C GLU A 300 -18.26 38.50 25.29
N SER A 301 -17.70 39.68 25.01
CA SER A 301 -16.25 39.89 25.07
C SER A 301 -15.69 39.72 26.48
N ARG A 302 -16.48 40.01 27.52
CA ARG A 302 -16.06 39.81 28.92
C ARG A 302 -16.29 38.37 29.39
N ALA A 303 -17.30 37.68 28.87
CA ALA A 303 -17.52 36.27 29.13
C ALA A 303 -16.33 35.46 28.61
N ALA A 304 -15.94 35.65 27.35
CA ALA A 304 -14.77 34.99 26.78
C ALA A 304 -13.45 35.33 27.51
N ALA A 305 -13.30 36.58 27.98
CA ALA A 305 -12.13 36.96 28.77
C ALA A 305 -12.11 36.29 30.16
N PHE A 306 -13.29 36.04 30.74
CA PHE A 306 -13.43 35.33 32.00
C PHE A 306 -13.14 33.83 31.82
N GLU A 307 -13.67 33.19 30.78
CA GLU A 307 -13.36 31.79 30.44
C GLU A 307 -11.85 31.56 30.36
N VAL A 308 -11.15 32.37 29.55
CA VAL A 308 -9.69 32.26 29.37
C VAL A 308 -8.93 32.49 30.67
N ALA A 309 -9.36 33.47 31.49
CA ALA A 309 -8.69 33.77 32.74
C ALA A 309 -8.91 32.67 33.79
N ASN A 310 -10.11 32.08 33.80
CA ASN A 310 -10.47 30.99 34.71
C ASN A 310 -9.75 29.69 34.33
N ASP A 311 -9.67 29.35 33.04
CA ASP A 311 -8.87 28.22 32.56
C ASP A 311 -7.39 28.37 32.92
N ALA A 312 -6.84 29.57 32.77
CA ALA A 312 -5.47 29.86 33.17
C ALA A 312 -5.28 29.77 34.70
N ALA A 313 -6.30 30.10 35.49
CA ALA A 313 -6.27 29.94 36.94
C ALA A 313 -6.26 28.44 37.33
N ILE A 314 -7.17 27.65 36.76
CA ILE A 314 -7.26 26.21 36.99
C ILE A 314 -5.96 25.50 36.58
N ALA A 315 -5.42 25.81 35.40
CA ALA A 315 -4.17 25.20 34.93
C ALA A 315 -2.96 25.55 35.83
N ALA A 316 -2.93 26.79 36.34
CA ALA A 316 -1.87 27.23 37.25
C ALA A 316 -2.01 26.59 38.64
N ASP A 317 -3.23 26.42 39.14
CA ASP A 317 -3.55 25.71 40.39
C ASP A 317 -3.07 24.25 40.33
N VAL A 318 -3.43 23.52 39.26
CA VAL A 318 -2.95 22.14 39.02
C VAL A 318 -1.41 22.07 38.97
N THR A 319 -0.77 23.08 38.37
CA THR A 319 0.70 23.16 38.30
C THR A 319 1.32 23.42 39.68
N GLU A 320 0.73 24.33 40.46
CA GLU A 320 1.14 24.64 41.83
C GLU A 320 1.03 23.40 42.72
N ASP A 321 -0.11 22.70 42.69
CA ASP A 321 -0.34 21.46 43.42
C ASP A 321 0.73 20.40 43.09
N GLY A 322 1.06 20.25 41.80
CA GLY A 322 2.10 19.33 41.34
C GLY A 322 3.50 19.68 41.87
N GLU A 323 3.86 20.96 41.84
CA GLU A 323 5.15 21.44 42.37
C GLU A 323 5.19 21.42 43.90
N ALA A 324 4.07 21.69 44.58
CA ALA A 324 3.91 21.56 46.03
C ALA A 324 4.18 20.13 46.46
N ALA A 325 3.52 19.15 45.83
CA ALA A 325 3.71 17.73 46.12
C ALA A 325 5.15 17.27 45.89
N ARG A 326 5.80 17.74 44.81
CA ARG A 326 7.23 17.47 44.55
C ARG A 326 8.12 18.06 45.64
N PHE A 327 7.87 19.32 46.00
CA PHE A 327 8.62 20.01 47.04
C PHE A 327 8.50 19.30 48.39
N GLU A 328 7.28 18.97 48.82
CA GLU A 328 7.00 18.26 50.06
C GLU A 328 7.66 16.88 50.11
N ALA A 329 7.58 16.12 49.02
CA ALA A 329 8.18 14.79 48.93
C ALA A 329 9.72 14.81 49.02
N VAL A 330 10.36 15.77 48.34
CA VAL A 330 11.84 15.86 48.34
C VAL A 330 12.37 16.41 49.66
N ASN A 331 11.63 17.28 50.33
CA ASN A 331 12.09 17.97 51.54
C ASN A 331 11.54 17.39 52.85
N ASP A 332 10.71 16.34 52.80
CA ASP A 332 10.09 15.64 53.93
C ASP A 332 9.40 16.60 54.91
N GLY A 333 8.33 17.24 54.45
CA GLY A 333 7.54 18.18 55.24
C GLY A 333 6.28 18.64 54.54
N ALA A 334 5.59 19.62 55.13
CA ALA A 334 4.34 20.16 54.60
C ALA A 334 4.44 21.67 54.35
N LEU A 335 3.91 22.12 53.22
CA LEU A 335 3.70 23.51 52.87
C LEU A 335 2.35 23.99 53.42
N ALA A 336 2.28 25.27 53.77
CA ALA A 336 1.03 25.92 54.15
C ALA A 336 1.08 27.41 53.83
N VAL A 337 0.00 27.93 53.26
CA VAL A 337 -0.21 29.38 53.14
C VAL A 337 -1.07 29.87 54.30
N THR A 338 -0.45 30.53 55.28
CA THR A 338 -1.12 31.06 56.47
C THR A 338 -1.60 32.50 56.21
N GLY A 339 -2.87 32.78 56.49
CA GLY A 339 -3.44 34.12 56.39
C GLY A 339 -3.51 34.67 54.95
N GLY A 340 -3.38 33.81 53.94
CA GLY A 340 -3.41 34.17 52.52
C GLY A 340 -2.22 34.99 52.02
N ASN A 341 -1.17 35.16 52.83
CA ASN A 341 -0.04 36.03 52.47
C ASN A 341 1.33 35.56 52.99
N THR A 342 1.39 34.47 53.74
CA THR A 342 2.63 33.96 54.32
C THR A 342 2.77 32.49 53.97
N LEU A 343 3.79 32.16 53.20
CA LEU A 343 4.14 30.79 52.85
C LEU A 343 5.06 30.23 53.92
N GLU A 344 4.64 29.13 54.54
CA GLU A 344 5.37 28.43 55.58
C GLU A 344 5.66 26.99 55.16
N PHE A 345 6.83 26.47 55.55
CA PHE A 345 7.18 25.05 55.42
C PHE A 345 7.48 24.47 56.79
N THR A 346 6.89 23.32 57.10
CA THR A 346 7.11 22.57 58.34
C THR A 346 7.78 21.24 58.00
N PRO A 347 9.10 21.10 58.24
CA PRO A 347 9.79 19.81 58.12
C PRO A 347 9.17 18.76 59.05
N ALA A 348 9.24 17.49 58.69
CA ALA A 348 8.79 16.39 59.52
C ALA A 348 9.48 16.41 60.90
N GLY A 349 8.69 16.54 61.97
CA GLY A 349 9.19 16.67 63.35
C GLY A 349 9.87 18.02 63.68
N GLY A 350 9.81 19.00 62.76
CA GLY A 350 10.35 20.34 62.91
C GLY A 350 9.32 21.39 63.33
N SER A 351 9.74 22.67 63.34
CA SER A 351 8.86 23.82 63.51
C SER A 351 8.70 24.55 62.18
N ALA A 352 7.55 25.17 61.96
CA ALA A 352 7.27 25.96 60.75
C ALA A 352 8.29 27.07 60.54
N VAL A 353 8.70 27.26 59.28
CA VAL A 353 9.60 28.33 58.84
C VAL A 353 8.94 29.09 57.71
N THR A 354 8.91 30.43 57.81
CA THR A 354 8.41 31.29 56.73
C THR A 354 9.39 31.31 55.56
N LEU A 355 8.92 30.82 54.41
CA LEU A 355 9.69 30.76 53.17
C LEU A 355 9.49 32.02 52.30
N ALA A 356 8.26 32.52 52.19
CA ALA A 356 7.96 33.71 51.38
C ALA A 356 6.76 34.48 51.94
N THR A 357 6.63 35.74 51.52
CA THR A 357 5.48 36.59 51.86
C THR A 357 4.93 37.29 50.62
N LEU A 358 3.62 37.32 50.48
CA LEU A 358 2.92 38.02 49.41
C LEU A 358 2.85 39.52 49.70
N THR A 359 3.43 40.35 48.82
CA THR A 359 3.39 41.81 48.91
C THR A 359 2.98 42.39 47.57
N ASN A 360 1.87 43.14 47.54
CA ASN A 360 1.32 43.76 46.32
C ASN A 360 1.14 42.75 45.15
N GLY A 361 0.67 41.53 45.45
CA GLY A 361 0.46 40.48 44.45
C GLY A 361 1.73 39.72 44.04
N VAL A 362 2.88 40.01 44.66
CA VAL A 362 4.14 39.32 44.36
C VAL A 362 4.65 38.56 45.59
N TRP A 363 4.89 37.27 45.45
CA TRP A 363 5.54 36.42 46.44
C TRP A 363 7.03 36.75 46.49
N VAL A 364 7.47 37.21 47.67
CA VAL A 364 8.86 37.57 47.93
C VAL A 364 9.46 36.55 48.88
N ALA A 365 10.48 35.83 48.41
CA ALA A 365 11.24 34.90 49.24
C ALA A 365 11.87 35.62 50.43
N ASN A 366 11.85 34.97 51.59
CA ASN A 366 12.52 35.47 52.78
C ASN A 366 14.04 35.50 52.57
N THR A 367 14.71 36.52 53.09
CA THR A 367 16.17 36.69 52.96
C THR A 367 16.98 35.66 53.75
N THR A 368 16.34 34.96 54.69
CA THR A 368 16.97 33.92 55.51
C THR A 368 16.18 32.61 55.36
N LEU A 369 16.60 31.76 54.42
CA LEU A 369 16.01 30.45 54.18
C LEU A 369 16.83 29.33 54.85
N PRO A 370 16.19 28.21 55.26
CA PRO A 370 16.90 26.99 55.59
C PRO A 370 17.78 26.50 54.43
N THR A 371 18.98 26.01 54.73
CA THR A 371 19.88 25.46 53.71
C THR A 371 19.41 24.08 53.26
N GLY A 372 19.43 23.82 51.95
CA GLY A 372 19.16 22.48 51.40
C GLY A 372 17.73 22.23 50.93
N LEU A 373 16.89 23.27 50.85
CA LEU A 373 15.56 23.15 50.23
C LEU A 373 15.69 22.97 48.71
N VAL A 374 15.32 21.80 48.22
CA VAL A 374 15.37 21.47 46.79
C VAL A 374 14.03 21.82 46.15
N GLY A 375 14.04 22.45 44.98
CA GLY A 375 12.83 22.78 44.23
C GLY A 375 12.07 24.03 44.71
N PHE A 376 12.58 24.76 45.71
CA PHE A 376 11.87 25.94 46.25
C PHE A 376 11.60 27.02 45.19
N ASP A 377 12.57 27.31 44.32
CA ASP A 377 12.38 28.33 43.28
C ASP A 377 11.31 27.92 42.25
N ALA A 378 11.21 26.63 41.93
CA ALA A 378 10.19 26.10 41.03
C ALA A 378 8.79 26.19 41.66
N TYR A 379 8.67 25.78 42.92
CA TYR A 379 7.45 25.93 43.69
C TYR A 379 7.02 27.39 43.82
N LEU A 380 7.94 28.29 44.21
CA LEU A 380 7.66 29.71 44.37
C LEU A 380 7.21 30.37 43.05
N ALA A 381 7.77 29.93 41.92
CA ALA A 381 7.34 30.38 40.60
C ALA A 381 5.94 29.87 40.24
N ALA A 382 5.61 28.60 40.53
CA ALA A 382 4.28 28.04 40.32
C ALA A 382 3.22 28.75 41.18
N LEU A 383 3.52 28.96 42.47
CA LEU A 383 2.68 29.72 43.40
C LEU A 383 2.47 31.18 42.94
N GLN A 384 3.51 31.82 42.39
CA GLN A 384 3.34 33.15 41.79
C GLN A 384 2.44 33.12 40.56
N ALA A 385 2.53 32.07 39.73
CA ALA A 385 1.69 31.93 38.55
C ALA A 385 0.22 31.77 38.95
N GLU A 386 -0.09 30.85 39.87
CA GLU A 386 -1.43 30.63 40.45
C GLU A 386 -2.02 31.95 40.99
N THR A 387 -1.27 32.65 41.84
CA THR A 387 -1.77 33.89 42.46
C THR A 387 -2.05 34.97 41.41
N THR A 388 -1.26 35.01 40.33
CA THR A 388 -1.43 35.97 39.24
C THR A 388 -2.65 35.64 38.38
N THR A 389 -2.83 34.39 38.00
CA THR A 389 -3.95 33.94 37.15
C THR A 389 -5.27 33.93 37.91
N ALA A 390 -5.29 33.51 39.18
CA ALA A 390 -6.47 33.62 40.06
C ALA A 390 -6.92 35.08 40.21
N THR A 391 -5.97 36.00 40.42
CA THR A 391 -6.27 37.45 40.45
C THR A 391 -6.84 37.96 39.13
N ALA A 392 -6.32 37.47 38.00
CA ALA A 392 -6.83 37.83 36.68
C ALA A 392 -8.25 37.29 36.44
N ALA A 393 -8.55 36.06 36.88
CA ALA A 393 -9.88 35.47 36.82
C ALA A 393 -10.91 36.30 37.59
N THR A 394 -10.63 36.66 38.85
CA THR A 394 -11.51 37.54 39.65
C THR A 394 -11.73 38.92 39.00
N GLN A 395 -10.69 39.49 38.37
CA GLN A 395 -10.83 40.76 37.66
C GLN A 395 -11.69 40.62 36.40
N ALA A 396 -11.57 39.52 35.68
CA ALA A 396 -12.37 39.23 34.50
C ALA A 396 -13.84 38.99 34.86
N GLU A 397 -14.11 38.24 35.93
CA GLU A 397 -15.45 38.04 36.51
C GLU A 397 -16.10 39.39 36.88
N THR A 398 -15.37 40.23 37.63
CA THR A 398 -15.85 41.58 37.97
C THR A 398 -16.13 42.42 36.72
N ALA A 399 -15.35 42.27 35.66
CA ALA A 399 -15.57 42.98 34.41
C ALA A 399 -16.83 42.47 33.67
N LEU A 400 -17.10 41.18 33.73
CA LEU A 400 -18.31 40.54 33.20
C LEU A 400 -19.56 41.01 33.95
N ASP A 401 -19.55 40.97 35.28
CA ASP A 401 -20.64 41.49 36.13
C ASP A 401 -21.01 42.93 35.76
N ASN A 402 -20.00 43.79 35.59
CA ASN A 402 -20.22 45.18 35.23
C ASN A 402 -20.78 45.34 33.81
N ALA A 403 -20.42 44.45 32.87
CA ALA A 403 -20.98 44.45 31.53
C ALA A 403 -22.46 44.02 31.55
N VAL A 404 -22.80 42.95 32.29
CA VAL A 404 -24.17 42.49 32.47
C VAL A 404 -25.03 43.56 33.16
N LEU A 405 -24.52 44.18 34.23
CA LEU A 405 -25.17 45.30 34.89
C LEU A 405 -25.48 46.44 33.91
N ARG A 406 -24.54 46.76 33.02
CA ARG A 406 -24.72 47.83 32.03
C ARG A 406 -25.86 47.53 31.06
N VAL A 407 -26.02 46.27 30.65
CA VAL A 407 -27.15 45.82 29.83
C VAL A 407 -28.47 46.01 30.58
N LEU A 408 -28.57 45.53 31.83
CA LEU A 408 -29.77 45.67 32.67
C LEU A 408 -30.16 47.15 32.87
N GLN A 409 -29.19 48.03 33.13
CA GLN A 409 -29.43 49.48 33.29
C GLN A 409 -29.98 50.13 32.01
N LEU A 410 -29.43 49.75 30.85
CA LEU A 410 -29.81 50.32 29.57
C LEU A 410 -31.20 49.88 29.13
N GLU A 411 -31.52 48.59 29.28
CA GLU A 411 -32.80 48.05 28.84
C GLU A 411 -33.95 48.44 29.77
N SER A 412 -33.73 48.41 31.08
CA SER A 412 -34.74 48.86 32.06
C SER A 412 -34.88 50.39 32.15
N GLY A 413 -33.88 51.14 31.67
CA GLY A 413 -33.78 52.58 31.86
C GLY A 413 -33.48 53.01 33.31
N ASN A 414 -33.12 52.08 34.20
CA ASN A 414 -32.81 52.37 35.60
C ASN A 414 -31.30 52.44 35.84
N ALA A 415 -30.75 53.66 35.88
CA ALA A 415 -29.33 53.90 36.12
C ALA A 415 -28.86 53.61 37.57
N ASN A 416 -29.78 53.32 38.50
CA ASN A 416 -29.44 53.08 39.91
C ASN A 416 -29.19 51.60 40.24
N LEU A 417 -29.34 50.69 39.27
CA LEU A 417 -29.02 49.28 39.48
C LEU A 417 -27.54 49.10 39.81
N THR A 418 -27.25 48.11 40.63
CA THR A 418 -25.93 47.68 41.08
C THR A 418 -25.74 46.20 40.81
N THR A 419 -24.54 45.66 41.02
CA THR A 419 -24.26 44.23 40.77
C THR A 419 -25.10 43.29 41.65
N THR A 420 -25.60 43.75 42.80
CA THR A 420 -26.51 42.94 43.65
C THR A 420 -27.90 42.75 43.06
N ASP A 421 -28.24 43.49 42.01
CA ASP A 421 -29.52 43.38 41.32
C ASP A 421 -29.49 42.36 40.16
N ILE A 422 -28.30 41.83 39.82
CA ILE A 422 -28.10 40.72 38.87
C ILE A 422 -28.68 39.45 39.49
N ALA A 423 -29.44 38.67 38.72
CA ALA A 423 -29.98 37.41 39.21
C ALA A 423 -28.82 36.43 39.50
N PRO A 424 -28.87 35.64 40.58
CA PRO A 424 -27.78 34.72 40.94
C PRO A 424 -27.44 33.68 39.87
N ASP A 425 -28.39 33.39 39.00
CA ASP A 425 -28.33 32.42 37.89
C ASP A 425 -28.15 33.10 36.52
N ALA A 426 -27.99 34.43 36.47
CA ALA A 426 -27.81 35.14 35.21
C ALA A 426 -26.43 34.92 34.56
N ILE A 427 -25.45 34.52 35.36
CA ILE A 427 -24.11 34.16 34.91
C ILE A 427 -23.80 32.82 35.57
N THR A 428 -23.56 31.80 34.77
CA THR A 428 -23.15 30.48 35.26
C THR A 428 -21.93 30.04 34.48
N ASP A 429 -20.97 29.43 35.17
CA ASP A 429 -19.81 28.80 34.55
C ASP A 429 -19.78 27.29 34.84
N ALA A 430 -19.28 26.52 33.89
CA ALA A 430 -19.09 25.08 34.03
C ALA A 430 -17.78 24.64 33.35
N GLN A 431 -17.22 23.53 33.81
CA GLN A 431 -16.12 22.86 33.13
C GLN A 431 -16.69 21.84 32.13
N VAL A 432 -16.39 22.02 30.85
CA VAL A 432 -16.76 21.11 29.76
C VAL A 432 -15.47 20.77 29.01
N ASP A 433 -15.12 19.50 28.95
CA ASP A 433 -13.90 18.99 28.29
C ASP A 433 -12.61 19.74 28.68
N GLY A 434 -12.51 20.10 29.96
CA GLY A 434 -11.34 20.80 30.51
C GLY A 434 -11.26 22.29 30.16
N ARG A 435 -12.35 22.89 29.68
CA ARG A 435 -12.49 24.33 29.42
C ARG A 435 -13.66 24.92 30.19
N THR A 436 -13.52 26.17 30.58
CA THR A 436 -14.58 26.97 31.17
C THR A 436 -15.55 27.41 30.08
N VAL A 437 -16.84 27.12 30.28
CA VAL A 437 -17.94 27.61 29.44
C VAL A 437 -18.84 28.49 30.28
N VAL A 438 -19.09 29.72 29.84
CA VAL A 438 -19.92 30.70 30.53
C VAL A 438 -21.26 30.84 29.81
N THR A 439 -22.36 30.56 30.52
CA THR A 439 -23.72 30.81 30.06
C THR A 439 -24.27 32.10 30.67
N ILE A 440 -24.95 32.90 29.84
CA ILE A 440 -25.59 34.16 30.25
C ILE A 440 -27.11 34.05 30.05
N ASP A 441 -27.87 34.22 31.14
CA ASP A 441 -29.34 34.31 31.11
C ASP A 441 -29.81 35.66 31.69
N LEU A 442 -30.04 36.61 30.80
CA LEU A 442 -30.57 37.94 31.11
C LEU A 442 -32.10 37.96 31.27
N ALA A 443 -32.79 36.86 30.98
CA ALA A 443 -34.22 36.69 31.21
C ALA A 443 -34.54 36.08 32.58
N ALA A 444 -33.52 35.60 33.31
CA ALA A 444 -33.63 35.01 34.65
C ALA A 444 -34.49 35.87 35.60
N THR A 445 -35.47 35.23 36.24
CA THR A 445 -36.50 35.91 37.05
C THR A 445 -36.18 35.98 38.55
N GLY A 446 -34.98 35.53 38.95
CA GLY A 446 -34.49 35.58 40.33
C GLY A 446 -34.01 36.95 40.82
N GLY A 447 -33.78 37.90 39.90
CA GLY A 447 -33.35 39.28 40.17
C GLY A 447 -34.50 40.30 40.19
N THR A 448 -34.19 41.57 40.48
CA THR A 448 -35.20 42.66 40.48
C THR A 448 -35.59 43.17 39.09
N VAL A 449 -34.79 42.86 38.05
CA VAL A 449 -34.93 43.36 36.68
C VAL A 449 -34.39 42.33 35.68
N ALA A 450 -35.10 42.11 34.57
CA ALA A 450 -34.66 41.27 33.45
C ALA A 450 -34.43 42.12 32.17
N ALA A 451 -33.65 41.60 31.22
CA ALA A 451 -33.34 42.22 29.93
C ALA A 451 -33.69 41.27 28.76
N PRO A 452 -34.98 41.02 28.50
CA PRO A 452 -35.44 40.05 27.50
C PRO A 452 -35.10 40.43 26.05
N ASN A 453 -34.96 41.72 25.72
CA ASN A 453 -34.55 42.12 24.37
C ASN A 453 -33.06 41.85 24.14
N ALA A 454 -32.22 42.09 25.16
CA ALA A 454 -30.82 41.68 25.11
C ALA A 454 -30.68 40.15 25.06
N GLN A 455 -31.47 39.42 25.85
CA GLN A 455 -31.49 37.95 25.77
C GLN A 455 -31.85 37.47 24.37
N GLY A 456 -32.89 38.04 23.74
CA GLY A 456 -33.27 37.65 22.37
C GLY A 456 -32.20 37.91 21.31
N VAL A 457 -31.24 38.83 21.55
CA VAL A 457 -30.07 39.00 20.67
C VAL A 457 -29.04 37.92 20.95
N LEU A 458 -28.77 37.59 22.22
CA LEU A 458 -27.85 36.51 22.60
C LEU A 458 -28.35 35.15 22.07
N ASP A 459 -29.64 34.84 22.25
CA ASP A 459 -30.28 33.64 21.74
C ASP A 459 -30.12 33.54 20.21
N ALA A 460 -30.45 34.60 19.48
CA ALA A 460 -30.32 34.60 18.01
C ALA A 460 -28.86 34.52 17.52
N ARG A 461 -27.89 34.93 18.33
CA ARG A 461 -26.46 34.70 18.04
C ARG A 461 -26.08 33.25 18.29
N GLN A 462 -26.52 32.68 19.40
CA GLN A 462 -26.28 31.27 19.72
C GLN A 462 -26.92 30.36 18.67
N ASP A 463 -28.18 30.60 18.28
CA ASP A 463 -28.87 29.82 17.23
C ASP A 463 -28.09 29.84 15.89
N LEU A 464 -27.46 30.97 15.55
CA LEU A 464 -26.62 31.07 14.36
C LEU A 464 -25.30 30.29 14.51
N VAL A 465 -24.68 30.31 15.69
CA VAL A 465 -23.48 29.53 15.99
C VAL A 465 -23.79 28.03 15.93
N ASP A 466 -24.87 27.59 16.59
CA ASP A 466 -25.31 26.18 16.59
C ASP A 466 -25.62 25.71 15.16
N ALA A 467 -26.24 26.56 14.33
CA ALA A 467 -26.49 26.23 12.93
C ALA A 467 -25.21 26.13 12.08
N GLN A 468 -24.17 26.91 12.41
CA GLN A 468 -22.87 26.84 11.76
C GLN A 468 -22.08 25.62 12.20
N GLU A 469 -22.14 25.26 13.48
CA GLU A 469 -21.54 24.06 14.06
C GLU A 469 -22.17 22.81 13.46
N ALA A 470 -23.50 22.71 13.40
CA ALA A 470 -24.18 21.58 12.77
C ALA A 470 -23.85 21.42 11.26
N LEU A 471 -23.55 22.52 10.55
CA LEU A 471 -23.05 22.42 9.18
C LEU A 471 -21.61 21.88 9.15
N ALA A 472 -20.75 22.34 10.07
CA ALA A 472 -19.37 21.87 10.18
C ALA A 472 -19.34 20.36 10.52
N ASP A 473 -20.11 19.92 11.52
CA ASP A 473 -20.19 18.52 11.92
C ASP A 473 -20.65 17.62 10.76
N LEU A 474 -21.66 18.05 9.99
CA LEU A 474 -22.09 17.34 8.79
C LEU A 474 -20.97 17.28 7.74
N GLN A 475 -20.22 18.36 7.53
CA GLN A 475 -19.11 18.39 6.58
C GLN A 475 -17.96 17.47 6.99
N ASP A 476 -17.60 17.49 8.27
CA ASP A 476 -16.55 16.63 8.83
C ASP A 476 -16.95 15.15 8.73
N ALA A 477 -18.21 14.81 9.05
CA ALA A 477 -18.73 13.45 8.88
C ALA A 477 -18.71 13.00 7.41
N ILE A 478 -19.00 13.89 6.46
CA ILE A 478 -18.92 13.59 5.02
C ILE A 478 -17.48 13.34 4.59
N GLU A 479 -16.52 14.16 5.03
CA GLU A 479 -15.10 14.01 4.67
C GLU A 479 -14.56 12.65 5.13
N VAL A 480 -14.87 12.25 6.36
CA VAL A 480 -14.50 10.94 6.90
C VAL A 480 -15.17 9.81 6.13
N TRP A 481 -16.44 9.94 5.76
CA TRP A 481 -17.17 8.94 4.99
C TRP A 481 -16.62 8.77 3.57
N GLU A 482 -16.27 9.87 2.88
CA GLU A 482 -15.65 9.83 1.56
C GLU A 482 -14.28 9.13 1.62
N ALA A 483 -13.43 9.49 2.59
CA ALA A 483 -12.13 8.85 2.78
C ALA A 483 -12.25 7.35 3.11
N ALA A 484 -13.19 6.97 3.98
CA ALA A 484 -13.45 5.57 4.30
C ALA A 484 -13.98 4.78 3.09
N GLY A 485 -14.78 5.43 2.22
CA GLY A 485 -15.28 4.83 0.99
C GLY A 485 -14.16 4.57 -0.01
N ASP A 486 -13.30 5.55 -0.25
CA ASP A 486 -12.14 5.41 -1.14
C ASP A 486 -11.20 4.28 -0.67
N LEU A 487 -10.95 4.18 0.64
CA LEU A 487 -10.15 3.10 1.20
C LEU A 487 -10.83 1.73 1.03
N ASN A 488 -12.14 1.65 1.29
CA ASN A 488 -12.89 0.41 1.11
C ASN A 488 -12.88 -0.06 -0.36
N ASP A 489 -13.00 0.86 -1.31
CA ASP A 489 -12.91 0.56 -2.74
C ASP A 489 -11.49 0.12 -3.13
N GLN A 490 -10.45 0.81 -2.63
CA GLN A 490 -9.05 0.42 -2.86
C GLN A 490 -8.76 -1.00 -2.33
N ILE A 491 -9.21 -1.32 -1.12
CA ILE A 491 -9.04 -2.65 -0.54
C ILE A 491 -9.82 -3.70 -1.33
N SER A 492 -11.04 -3.38 -1.78
CA SER A 492 -11.81 -4.27 -2.65
C SER A 492 -11.08 -4.58 -3.96
N ASP A 493 -10.53 -3.56 -4.62
CA ASP A 493 -9.76 -3.71 -5.85
C ASP A 493 -8.48 -4.54 -5.62
N LEU A 494 -7.78 -4.34 -4.50
CA LEU A 494 -6.60 -5.11 -4.13
C LEU A 494 -6.93 -6.58 -3.83
N VAL A 495 -8.06 -6.85 -3.17
CA VAL A 495 -8.55 -8.23 -2.98
C VAL A 495 -8.89 -8.89 -4.31
N GLU A 496 -9.50 -8.17 -5.25
CA GLU A 496 -9.73 -8.67 -6.61
C GLU A 496 -8.40 -8.94 -7.35
N ALA A 497 -7.40 -8.08 -7.18
CA ALA A 497 -6.06 -8.26 -7.77
C ALA A 497 -5.36 -9.51 -7.22
N VAL A 498 -5.40 -9.75 -5.90
CA VAL A 498 -4.89 -10.98 -5.28
C VAL A 498 -5.62 -12.19 -5.86
N THR A 499 -6.95 -12.14 -5.93
CA THR A 499 -7.77 -13.24 -6.49
C THR A 499 -7.38 -13.54 -7.94
N ALA A 500 -7.22 -12.50 -8.77
CA ALA A 500 -6.81 -12.64 -10.17
C ALA A 500 -5.41 -13.25 -10.31
N ALA A 501 -4.46 -12.85 -9.45
CA ALA A 501 -3.11 -13.40 -9.44
C ALA A 501 -3.10 -14.87 -8.99
N GLU A 502 -3.90 -15.25 -8.00
CA GLU A 502 -4.10 -16.65 -7.60
C GLU A 502 -4.74 -17.48 -8.73
N GLU A 503 -5.72 -16.93 -9.44
CA GLU A 503 -6.35 -17.56 -10.59
C GLU A 503 -5.38 -17.75 -11.76
N ALA A 504 -4.42 -16.84 -11.98
CA ALA A 504 -3.39 -17.00 -13.00
C ALA A 504 -2.49 -18.23 -12.75
N ILE A 505 -2.32 -18.63 -11.48
CA ILE A 505 -1.57 -19.84 -11.12
C ILE A 505 -2.47 -21.08 -11.18
N THR A 506 -3.67 -20.98 -10.60
CA THR A 506 -4.51 -22.15 -10.32
C THR A 506 -5.43 -22.57 -11.46
N ASN A 507 -5.89 -21.64 -12.29
CA ASN A 507 -6.75 -21.99 -13.41
C ASN A 507 -6.00 -22.85 -14.43
N SER A 508 -6.69 -23.81 -15.04
CA SER A 508 -6.08 -24.61 -16.12
C SER A 508 -5.60 -23.72 -17.28
N PRO A 509 -4.66 -24.19 -18.11
CA PRO A 509 -4.27 -23.48 -19.34
C PRO A 509 -5.46 -23.15 -20.27
N ALA A 510 -6.49 -23.99 -20.29
CA ALA A 510 -7.71 -23.73 -21.06
C ALA A 510 -8.53 -22.53 -20.54
N ASN A 511 -8.34 -22.15 -19.28
CA ASN A 511 -8.99 -21.03 -18.60
C ASN A 511 -8.01 -19.88 -18.31
N GLY A 512 -6.83 -19.87 -18.96
CA GLY A 512 -5.87 -18.77 -18.88
C GLY A 512 -4.90 -18.78 -17.70
N GLY A 513 -4.80 -19.87 -16.93
CA GLY A 513 -3.81 -20.02 -15.86
C GLY A 513 -2.79 -21.14 -16.11
N LEU A 514 -1.96 -21.45 -15.11
CA LEU A 514 -0.91 -22.47 -15.21
C LEU A 514 -1.38 -23.90 -14.91
N GLY A 515 -2.52 -24.06 -14.22
CA GLY A 515 -3.06 -25.35 -13.81
C GLY A 515 -2.31 -25.98 -12.63
N LEU A 516 -1.63 -25.15 -11.84
CA LEU A 516 -0.84 -25.57 -10.67
C LEU A 516 -1.67 -25.40 -9.41
N ASN A 517 -1.54 -26.29 -8.43
CA ASN A 517 -2.20 -26.06 -7.14
C ASN A 517 -1.34 -25.16 -6.25
N LEU A 518 -1.93 -24.10 -5.70
CA LEU A 518 -1.29 -23.29 -4.67
C LEU A 518 -1.46 -23.93 -3.29
N ILE A 519 -0.36 -24.05 -2.56
CA ILE A 519 -0.31 -24.48 -1.17
C ILE A 519 0.39 -23.37 -0.38
N SER A 520 -0.12 -22.99 0.79
CA SER A 520 0.47 -21.91 1.59
C SER A 520 0.52 -22.18 3.10
N GLU A 521 0.07 -23.36 3.53
CA GLU A 521 0.02 -23.74 4.95
C GLU A 521 0.39 -25.21 5.16
N ASN A 522 0.15 -25.74 6.36
CA ASN A 522 0.40 -27.16 6.66
C ASN A 522 -0.45 -28.07 5.76
N ASP A 523 0.19 -28.67 4.76
CA ASP A 523 -0.50 -29.52 3.78
C ASP A 523 0.42 -30.60 3.20
N ALA A 524 -0.06 -31.31 2.18
CA ALA A 524 0.69 -32.28 1.41
C ALA A 524 0.62 -31.96 -0.08
N PHE A 525 1.77 -32.04 -0.75
CA PHE A 525 1.80 -32.15 -2.21
C PHE A 525 0.95 -33.35 -2.64
N THR A 526 0.22 -33.16 -3.71
CA THR A 526 -0.74 -34.08 -4.28
C THR A 526 -0.06 -34.97 -5.31
N SER A 527 -0.80 -35.43 -6.33
CA SER A 527 -0.20 -36.09 -7.49
C SER A 527 -0.23 -35.20 -8.74
N ALA A 528 -0.70 -33.96 -8.57
CA ALA A 528 -0.63 -32.91 -9.58
C ALA A 528 0.65 -32.10 -9.37
N ASP A 529 0.94 -31.19 -10.28
CA ASP A 529 2.04 -30.25 -10.12
C ASP A 529 1.56 -29.17 -9.12
N ASP A 530 2.20 -29.08 -7.96
CA ASP A 530 1.85 -28.08 -6.95
C ASP A 530 2.99 -27.09 -6.69
N VAL A 531 2.60 -25.89 -6.25
CA VAL A 531 3.47 -24.78 -5.89
C VAL A 531 3.17 -24.39 -4.46
N TYR A 532 4.16 -24.56 -3.59
CA TYR A 532 4.10 -23.99 -2.25
C TYR A 532 4.59 -22.54 -2.28
N LEU A 533 3.74 -21.61 -1.87
CA LEU A 533 4.07 -20.19 -1.73
C LEU A 533 4.53 -19.92 -0.31
N PHE A 534 5.82 -19.61 -0.14
CA PHE A 534 6.37 -19.22 1.14
C PHE A 534 5.87 -17.83 1.57
N THR A 535 5.28 -17.74 2.77
CA THR A 535 5.00 -16.46 3.44
C THR A 535 5.99 -16.26 4.59
N GLN A 536 6.52 -15.05 4.73
CA GLN A 536 7.54 -14.74 5.73
C GLN A 536 6.88 -14.42 7.08
N ASP A 537 6.30 -15.42 7.73
CA ASP A 537 5.68 -15.26 9.05
C ASP A 537 6.65 -15.65 10.16
N SER A 538 7.15 -14.66 10.89
CA SER A 538 8.17 -14.87 11.92
C SER A 538 7.68 -15.81 13.03
N GLY A 539 8.52 -16.79 13.41
CA GLY A 539 8.23 -17.72 14.50
C GLY A 539 7.23 -18.83 14.16
N THR A 540 6.80 -18.94 12.90
CA THR A 540 5.92 -20.01 12.44
C THR A 540 6.70 -21.25 12.01
N THR A 541 6.07 -22.43 12.16
CA THR A 541 6.63 -23.70 11.71
C THR A 541 5.59 -24.46 10.91
N PHE A 542 5.95 -24.82 9.68
CA PHE A 542 5.13 -25.58 8.76
C PHE A 542 5.71 -26.98 8.52
N THR A 543 4.83 -27.94 8.27
CA THR A 543 5.17 -29.28 7.83
C THR A 543 4.51 -29.52 6.50
N VAL A 544 5.30 -29.89 5.50
CA VAL A 544 4.81 -30.21 4.16
C VAL A 544 5.19 -31.65 3.81
N ALA A 545 4.20 -32.44 3.40
CA ALA A 545 4.40 -33.83 3.03
C ALA A 545 4.43 -34.04 1.51
N ASN A 546 4.98 -35.18 1.07
CA ASN A 546 4.99 -35.65 -0.33
C ASN A 546 5.75 -34.83 -1.37
N PHE A 547 6.48 -33.79 -0.98
CA PHE A 547 7.28 -32.97 -1.91
C PHE A 547 8.18 -33.84 -2.81
N GLY A 548 7.96 -33.73 -4.13
CA GLY A 548 8.68 -34.43 -5.18
C GLY A 548 8.49 -35.95 -5.20
N GLN A 549 7.41 -36.49 -4.59
CA GLN A 549 7.08 -37.92 -4.72
C GLN A 549 6.35 -38.24 -6.02
N ILE A 550 5.39 -37.42 -6.46
CA ILE A 550 4.59 -37.59 -7.67
C ILE A 550 4.12 -36.20 -8.15
N GLY A 551 4.45 -35.81 -9.38
CA GLY A 551 4.19 -34.45 -9.89
C GLY A 551 5.48 -33.63 -9.89
N ASP A 552 5.48 -32.54 -10.67
CA ASP A 552 6.57 -31.56 -10.66
C ASP A 552 6.27 -30.51 -9.58
N ASP A 553 6.76 -30.77 -8.37
CA ASP A 553 6.52 -29.93 -7.19
C ASP A 553 7.62 -28.88 -7.00
N VAL A 554 7.21 -27.67 -6.64
CA VAL A 554 8.14 -26.60 -6.28
C VAL A 554 7.71 -25.84 -5.02
N ILE A 555 8.70 -25.32 -4.29
CA ILE A 555 8.50 -24.34 -3.22
C ILE A 555 9.12 -23.03 -3.68
N TYR A 556 8.32 -21.99 -3.82
CA TYR A 556 8.82 -20.66 -4.17
C TYR A 556 9.01 -19.82 -2.92
N VAL A 557 10.22 -19.28 -2.77
CA VAL A 557 10.65 -18.50 -1.58
C VAL A 557 11.13 -17.10 -1.94
N GLY A 558 11.08 -16.73 -3.22
CA GLY A 558 11.60 -15.45 -3.72
C GLY A 558 13.10 -15.49 -4.01
N SER A 559 13.55 -14.55 -4.84
CA SER A 559 14.95 -14.49 -5.32
C SER A 559 15.94 -13.87 -4.32
N ALA A 560 15.45 -13.32 -3.21
CA ALA A 560 16.25 -12.63 -2.21
C ALA A 560 17.11 -13.58 -1.35
N TYR A 561 16.71 -14.86 -1.24
CA TYR A 561 17.36 -15.82 -0.37
C TYR A 561 18.60 -16.47 -0.99
N THR A 562 19.63 -16.65 -0.17
CA THR A 562 20.80 -17.46 -0.49
C THR A 562 20.80 -18.75 0.33
N LEU A 563 21.08 -19.90 -0.30
CA LEU A 563 21.10 -21.20 0.37
C LEU A 563 22.38 -21.41 1.19
N VAL A 564 22.23 -21.88 2.43
CA VAL A 564 23.31 -22.34 3.31
C VAL A 564 23.05 -23.78 3.75
N GLU A 565 23.96 -24.69 3.43
CA GLU A 565 23.89 -26.09 3.85
C GLU A 565 24.45 -26.29 5.27
N LEU A 566 23.68 -26.98 6.12
CA LEU A 566 24.07 -27.32 7.48
C LEU A 566 24.35 -28.82 7.61
N ALA A 567 25.34 -29.17 8.44
CA ALA A 567 25.53 -30.57 8.83
C ALA A 567 24.41 -31.01 9.79
N ALA A 568 24.09 -32.31 9.81
CA ALA A 568 23.04 -32.87 10.68
C ALA A 568 23.26 -32.65 12.19
N THR A 569 24.46 -32.27 12.61
CA THR A 569 24.80 -31.95 14.02
C THR A 569 24.82 -30.46 14.32
N ASP A 570 24.65 -29.60 13.32
CA ASP A 570 24.65 -28.15 13.50
C ASP A 570 23.38 -27.66 14.21
N THR A 571 23.47 -26.53 14.91
CA THR A 571 22.34 -25.96 15.66
C THR A 571 22.41 -24.44 15.59
N LEU A 572 21.49 -23.85 14.81
CA LEU A 572 21.42 -22.42 14.49
C LEU A 572 21.47 -21.51 15.73
N SER A 573 20.76 -21.87 16.80
CA SER A 573 20.72 -21.10 18.06
C SER A 573 22.03 -21.06 18.86
N THR A 574 23.03 -21.86 18.51
CA THR A 574 24.23 -22.04 19.36
C THR A 574 25.53 -21.57 18.72
N LYS A 575 25.48 -21.19 17.44
CA LYS A 575 26.66 -20.80 16.67
C LYS A 575 26.22 -20.01 15.43
N ALA A 576 27.05 -19.05 15.04
CA ALA A 576 26.86 -18.32 13.81
C ALA A 576 27.05 -19.22 12.56
N TYR A 577 26.05 -19.25 11.69
CA TYR A 577 26.06 -19.87 10.36
C TYR A 577 25.55 -18.84 9.34
N GLY A 578 26.24 -18.69 8.20
CA GLY A 578 25.83 -17.70 7.19
C GLY A 578 26.43 -16.30 7.40
N SER A 579 25.65 -15.27 7.09
CA SER A 579 26.07 -13.88 6.88
C SER A 579 25.01 -12.91 7.40
N ALA A 580 25.39 -12.11 8.41
CA ALA A 580 24.53 -11.07 9.01
C ALA A 580 24.14 -9.87 8.12
N THR A 581 24.32 -9.96 6.80
CA THR A 581 23.96 -8.92 5.83
C THR A 581 23.28 -9.47 4.58
N VAL A 582 23.07 -10.78 4.48
CA VAL A 582 22.42 -11.44 3.35
C VAL A 582 21.24 -12.23 3.91
N LEU A 583 20.09 -12.18 3.25
CA LEU A 583 18.95 -12.98 3.66
C LEU A 583 19.19 -14.44 3.26
N GLU A 584 19.15 -15.35 4.22
CA GLU A 584 19.57 -16.74 4.02
C GLU A 584 18.45 -17.75 4.31
N VAL A 585 18.53 -18.87 3.61
CA VAL A 585 17.76 -20.08 3.91
C VAL A 585 18.73 -21.20 4.24
N PHE A 586 18.55 -21.80 5.41
CA PHE A 586 19.38 -22.89 5.89
C PHE A 586 18.70 -24.23 5.59
N ILE A 587 19.41 -25.15 4.93
CA ILE A 587 18.92 -26.52 4.67
C ILE A 587 19.66 -27.52 5.56
N GLN A 588 18.91 -28.39 6.24
CA GLN A 588 19.46 -29.40 7.14
C GLN A 588 18.72 -30.74 7.05
N GLN A 589 19.47 -31.83 7.00
CA GLN A 589 18.91 -33.17 7.18
C GLN A 589 18.63 -33.45 8.67
N VAL A 590 17.37 -33.74 9.02
CA VAL A 590 16.93 -34.10 10.38
C VAL A 590 16.16 -35.43 10.36
N GLY A 591 16.83 -36.51 10.76
CA GLY A 591 16.24 -37.84 10.71
C GLY A 591 15.93 -38.24 9.26
N ALA A 592 14.66 -38.54 8.97
CA ALA A 592 14.16 -38.87 7.62
C ALA A 592 13.61 -37.65 6.86
N ASN A 593 13.76 -36.44 7.41
CA ASN A 593 13.16 -35.22 6.88
C ASN A 593 14.24 -34.19 6.51
N THR A 594 13.88 -33.27 5.63
CA THR A 594 14.65 -32.06 5.35
C THR A 594 14.00 -30.89 6.07
N VAL A 595 14.80 -30.05 6.72
CA VAL A 595 14.34 -28.83 7.39
C VAL A 595 14.94 -27.64 6.66
N LEU A 596 14.07 -26.71 6.24
CA LEU A 596 14.41 -25.41 5.69
C LEU A 596 14.12 -24.35 6.75
N SER A 597 15.10 -23.51 7.08
CA SER A 597 14.93 -22.41 8.05
C SER A 597 15.22 -21.08 7.36
N PHE A 598 14.22 -20.21 7.30
CA PHE A 598 14.23 -18.95 6.55
C PHE A 598 14.36 -17.76 7.49
N GLU A 599 15.34 -16.90 7.25
CA GLU A 599 15.49 -15.69 8.03
C GLU A 599 14.37 -14.67 7.74
N THR A 600 13.91 -13.95 8.76
CA THR A 600 12.99 -12.81 8.60
C THR A 600 13.72 -11.49 8.37
N ALA A 601 14.99 -11.43 8.76
CA ALA A 601 15.94 -10.36 8.45
C ALA A 601 17.35 -10.96 8.41
N ALA A 602 18.31 -10.34 7.73
CA ALA A 602 19.66 -10.89 7.66
C ALA A 602 20.33 -10.96 9.05
N PHE A 603 20.67 -12.15 9.52
CA PHE A 603 21.51 -12.39 10.70
C PHE A 603 22.47 -13.55 10.40
N ASP A 604 23.34 -13.93 11.34
CA ASP A 604 24.29 -15.04 11.12
C ASP A 604 23.75 -16.35 11.70
N GLY A 605 22.48 -16.68 11.44
CA GLY A 605 21.83 -17.91 11.92
C GLY A 605 21.47 -17.95 13.42
N SER A 606 21.94 -17.00 14.23
CA SER A 606 21.50 -16.79 15.62
C SER A 606 21.05 -15.34 15.82
N ASP A 607 19.87 -15.14 16.40
CA ASP A 607 19.40 -13.81 16.80
C ASP A 607 20.08 -13.32 18.09
N THR A 608 19.71 -12.12 18.56
CA THR A 608 20.23 -11.50 19.80
C THR A 608 19.88 -12.26 21.08
N ASP A 609 18.86 -13.12 21.05
CA ASP A 609 18.32 -13.85 22.19
C ASP A 609 18.81 -15.31 22.24
N GLY A 610 19.60 -15.74 21.24
CA GLY A 610 20.12 -17.10 21.11
C GLY A 610 19.07 -18.07 20.59
N SER A 611 18.06 -17.59 19.87
CA SER A 611 17.11 -18.39 19.09
C SER A 611 17.31 -18.20 17.59
N PHE A 612 16.67 -19.05 16.79
CA PHE A 612 16.48 -18.76 15.38
C PHE A 612 15.19 -17.94 15.25
N ASN A 613 15.30 -16.70 14.77
CA ASN A 613 14.15 -15.84 14.51
C ASN A 613 13.79 -15.91 13.03
N GLY A 614 12.84 -16.76 12.69
CA GLY A 614 12.50 -17.01 11.30
C GLY A 614 11.37 -18.02 11.13
N THR A 615 11.08 -18.35 9.87
CA THR A 615 10.08 -19.35 9.49
C THR A 615 10.76 -20.69 9.25
N VAL A 616 10.17 -21.79 9.70
CA VAL A 616 10.74 -23.14 9.52
C VAL A 616 9.78 -24.03 8.75
N ILE A 617 10.25 -24.66 7.67
CA ILE A 617 9.50 -25.66 6.90
C ILE A 617 10.16 -27.03 7.05
N THR A 618 9.39 -28.03 7.47
CA THR A 618 9.81 -29.44 7.50
C THR A 618 9.22 -30.22 6.34
N LEU A 619 10.08 -30.67 5.43
CA LEU A 619 9.73 -31.55 4.32
C LEU A 619 9.83 -33.01 4.77
N THR A 620 8.69 -33.66 4.99
CA THR A 620 8.68 -35.01 5.57
C THR A 620 9.07 -36.07 4.55
N GLY A 621 9.98 -36.96 4.91
CA GLY A 621 10.41 -38.07 4.04
C GLY A 621 11.31 -37.66 2.87
N VAL A 622 11.75 -36.40 2.83
CA VAL A 622 12.66 -35.85 1.80
C VAL A 622 14.09 -35.87 2.32
N ASN A 623 15.02 -36.30 1.47
CA ASN A 623 16.45 -36.26 1.74
C ASN A 623 17.03 -34.93 1.22
N ALA A 624 17.80 -34.24 2.05
CA ALA A 624 18.29 -32.89 1.77
C ALA A 624 19.23 -32.85 0.56
N ASP A 625 19.97 -33.93 0.31
CA ASP A 625 20.87 -34.05 -0.85
C ASP A 625 20.12 -34.10 -2.19
N ASP A 626 18.82 -34.43 -2.16
CA ASP A 626 17.97 -34.53 -3.35
C ASP A 626 17.24 -33.20 -3.64
N VAL A 627 17.36 -32.21 -2.75
CA VAL A 627 16.73 -30.89 -2.88
C VAL A 627 17.68 -29.94 -3.63
N SER A 628 17.18 -29.32 -4.69
CA SER A 628 17.88 -28.29 -5.45
C SER A 628 17.30 -26.91 -5.15
N PHE A 629 18.13 -25.86 -5.21
CA PHE A 629 17.72 -24.47 -5.07
C PHE A 629 18.24 -23.63 -6.23
N ALA A 630 17.34 -23.01 -7.00
CA ALA A 630 17.71 -22.13 -8.09
C ALA A 630 16.63 -21.05 -8.31
N ASN A 631 17.06 -19.80 -8.52
CA ASN A 631 16.19 -18.66 -8.82
C ASN A 631 15.00 -18.49 -7.83
N GLY A 632 15.21 -18.82 -6.54
CA GLY A 632 14.15 -18.72 -5.54
C GLY A 632 13.20 -19.91 -5.47
N TYR A 633 13.49 -21.01 -6.19
CA TYR A 633 12.72 -22.24 -6.13
C TYR A 633 13.51 -23.36 -5.46
N PHE A 634 12.85 -24.09 -4.57
CA PHE A 634 13.24 -25.44 -4.23
C PHE A 634 12.48 -26.46 -5.08
N SER A 635 13.19 -27.48 -5.55
CA SER A 635 12.62 -28.63 -6.27
C SER A 635 13.41 -29.91 -5.96
N ILE A 636 12.88 -31.07 -6.32
CA ILE A 636 13.63 -32.34 -6.27
C ILE A 636 14.22 -32.67 -7.65
N ALA A 637 15.48 -33.11 -7.68
CA ALA A 637 16.24 -33.40 -8.90
C ALA A 637 16.02 -34.80 -9.51
#